data_AF-A0A430QGY8-F1
#
_entry.id   AF-A0A430QGY8-F1
#
_cell.length_a   1.000
_cell.length_b   1.000
_cell.length_c   1.000
_cell.angle_alpha   90.00
_cell.angle_beta   90.00
_cell.angle_gamma   90.00
#
_symmetry.space_group_name_H-M   'P 1'
#
loop_
_entity.id
_entity.type
_entity.pdbx_description
1 polymer ?
#
loop_
_entity_poly.entity_id
_entity_poly.type
_entity_poly.pdbx_seq_one_letter_code
_entity_poly.pdbx_strand_id
1 'polypeptide(L)'
;LLQGVAYHLGFAFSLVNSRYLLSSMIHDAFDWIYKRLGNIYEIAFYHRCNDDGDDVNHSTTIDSTEEKTYPPSKEVNYKLRKLVSKHDIHQTTVHTDLYVIDKKKNHLYYYLFDVLESGYSLVNCILGRKHYTFPFTDCNNKVIGVIDVCCLNFLNKHKLDYLHKSLIHFQEGYEQLVIYTGVDTYGQYNNADEYNIISKNQEETEINSQIEEVKPDWIDENNKFIPKIIVKKLAKMELSLLTLKIDKDLFRNIKRYEIQLCNSEIYLLWTVILLFNRSQGDESLNQENIFKLSDSMMAGIHESIVDYDPFVGEQQLITSQKSRLNEIYESKLSINEELDLVLF
;
A
#
# COMPACT_ATOMS: atom_id res chain seq x y z
N LEU A 1 26.82 23.01 20.86
CA LEU A 1 25.51 23.13 21.54
C LEU A 1 24.36 23.36 20.55
N LEU A 2 24.33 24.48 19.82
CA LEU A 2 23.27 24.81 18.83
C LEU A 2 23.07 23.74 17.74
N GLN A 3 24.16 23.19 17.18
CA GLN A 3 24.09 22.10 16.20
C GLN A 3 23.48 20.81 16.76
N GLY A 4 23.79 20.47 18.02
CA GLY A 4 23.20 19.30 18.69
C GLY A 4 21.71 19.48 18.99
N VAL A 5 21.30 20.68 19.42
CA VAL A 5 19.88 21.01 19.63
C VAL A 5 19.10 20.96 18.32
N ALA A 6 19.64 21.54 17.25
CA ALA A 6 19.03 21.50 15.92
C ALA A 6 18.88 20.06 15.40
N TYR A 7 19.90 19.23 15.62
CA TYR A 7 19.88 17.80 15.26
C TYR A 7 18.76 17.04 15.98
N HIS A 8 18.68 17.14 17.32
CA HIS A 8 17.65 16.45 18.09
C HIS A 8 16.23 16.96 17.79
N LEU A 9 16.07 18.26 17.53
CA LEU A 9 14.79 18.84 17.14
C LEU A 9 14.35 18.35 15.75
N GLY A 10 15.27 18.32 14.79
CA GLY A 10 15.01 17.79 13.45
C GLY A 10 14.62 16.31 13.48
N PHE A 11 15.33 15.51 14.28
CA PHE A 11 14.99 14.10 14.51
C PHE A 11 13.59 13.92 15.09
N ALA A 12 13.26 14.66 16.16
CA ALA A 12 11.94 14.59 16.79
C ALA A 12 10.84 14.97 15.80
N PHE A 13 11.07 15.99 14.97
CA PHE A 13 10.14 16.38 13.91
C PHE A 13 9.94 15.26 12.88
N SER A 14 11.02 14.66 12.38
CA SER A 14 10.94 13.54 11.43
C SER A 14 10.20 12.34 12.02
N LEU A 15 10.45 12.00 13.28
CA LEU A 15 9.76 10.90 13.97
C LEU A 15 8.25 11.16 14.12
N VAL A 16 7.86 12.37 14.54
CA VAL A 16 6.45 12.77 14.63
C VAL A 16 5.79 12.71 13.25
N ASN A 17 6.46 13.22 12.23
CA ASN A 17 5.96 13.22 10.86
C ASN A 17 5.80 11.79 10.30
N SER A 18 6.78 10.92 10.52
CA SER A 18 6.73 9.49 10.13
C SER A 18 5.52 8.79 10.76
N ARG A 19 5.30 8.97 12.07
CA ARG A 19 4.13 8.41 12.76
C ARG A 19 2.79 8.96 12.24
N TYR A 20 2.73 10.26 11.96
CA TYR A 20 1.54 10.89 11.39
C TYR A 20 1.21 10.34 10.00
N LEU A 21 2.20 10.30 9.11
CA LEU A 21 2.04 9.79 7.74
C LEU A 21 1.68 8.30 7.72
N LEU A 22 2.29 7.49 8.59
CA LEU A 22 1.93 6.09 8.77
C LEU A 22 0.47 5.94 9.21
N SER A 23 0.04 6.70 10.21
CA SER A 23 -1.35 6.67 10.71
C SER A 23 -2.35 7.01 9.61
N SER A 24 -2.04 8.04 8.81
CA SER A 24 -2.85 8.44 7.65
C SER A 24 -2.91 7.36 6.57
N MET A 25 -1.81 6.68 6.30
CA MET A 25 -1.75 5.60 5.32
C MET A 25 -2.56 4.38 5.78
N ILE A 26 -2.43 3.99 7.06
CA ILE A 26 -3.23 2.91 7.66
C ILE A 26 -4.71 3.25 7.57
N HIS A 27 -5.07 4.49 7.89
CA HIS A 27 -6.45 4.97 7.85
C HIS A 27 -7.07 4.73 6.47
N ASP A 28 -6.42 5.21 5.41
CA ASP A 28 -6.90 5.06 4.04
C ASP A 28 -6.93 3.59 3.57
N ALA A 29 -5.94 2.80 3.98
CA ALA A 29 -5.89 1.36 3.67
C ALA A 29 -7.04 0.59 4.34
N PHE A 30 -7.30 0.86 5.62
CA PHE A 30 -8.37 0.19 6.38
C PHE A 30 -9.74 0.54 5.80
N ASP A 31 -9.97 1.81 5.44
CA ASP A 31 -11.19 2.23 4.74
C ASP A 31 -11.38 1.53 3.39
N TRP A 32 -10.29 1.31 2.64
CA TRP A 32 -10.34 0.56 1.39
C TRP A 32 -10.71 -0.91 1.61
N ILE A 33 -9.94 -1.61 2.46
CA ILE A 33 -10.11 -3.03 2.75
C ILE A 33 -11.53 -3.31 3.27
N TYR A 34 -11.99 -2.49 4.20
CA TYR A 34 -13.30 -2.64 4.83
C TYR A 34 -14.45 -2.56 3.82
N LYS A 35 -14.39 -1.65 2.84
CA LYS A 35 -15.40 -1.52 1.78
C LYS A 35 -15.49 -2.75 0.87
N ARG A 36 -14.42 -3.55 0.76
CA ARG A 36 -14.38 -4.75 -0.10
C ARG A 36 -14.68 -6.04 0.68
N LEU A 37 -14.39 -6.05 1.97
CA LEU A 37 -14.58 -7.22 2.84
C LEU A 37 -15.73 -6.99 3.83
N GLY A 38 -16.97 -7.22 3.39
CA GLY A 38 -18.19 -7.01 4.19
C GLY A 38 -18.40 -7.96 5.39
N ASN A 39 -17.36 -8.64 5.87
CA ASN A 39 -17.41 -9.58 7.01
C ASN A 39 -16.41 -9.20 8.11
N ILE A 40 -15.74 -8.06 7.98
CA ILE A 40 -14.84 -7.54 9.00
C ILE A 40 -15.69 -6.91 10.11
N TYR A 41 -15.50 -7.37 11.34
CA TYR A 41 -16.05 -6.74 12.54
C TYR A 41 -15.14 -5.59 12.98
N GLU A 42 -13.84 -5.85 12.99
CA GLU A 42 -12.81 -4.87 13.35
C GLU A 42 -11.52 -5.14 12.58
N ILE A 43 -10.86 -4.07 12.15
CA ILE A 43 -9.46 -4.11 11.73
C ILE A 43 -8.67 -3.13 12.60
N ALA A 44 -7.56 -3.57 13.16
CA ALA A 44 -6.75 -2.77 14.09
C ALA A 44 -5.27 -2.93 13.80
N PHE A 45 -4.53 -1.82 13.87
CA PHE A 45 -3.07 -1.81 13.87
C PHE A 45 -2.56 -1.59 15.30
N TYR A 46 -1.73 -2.51 15.75
CA TYR A 46 -1.03 -2.47 17.01
C TYR A 46 0.45 -2.21 16.78
N HIS A 47 0.95 -1.06 17.22
CA HIS A 47 2.37 -0.74 17.17
C HIS A 47 3.09 -1.35 18.38
N ARG A 48 4.23 -2.01 18.15
CA ARG A 48 5.02 -2.55 19.27
C ARG A 48 5.72 -1.41 20.00
N CYS A 49 5.62 -1.45 21.32
CA CYS A 49 6.37 -0.55 22.19
C CYS A 49 7.67 -1.24 22.56
N ASN A 50 8.78 -0.51 22.48
CA ASN A 50 9.94 -0.90 23.27
C ASN A 50 9.65 -0.52 24.72
N ASP A 51 9.90 -1.45 25.63
CA ASP A 51 10.09 -1.07 27.02
C ASP A 51 11.41 -0.28 27.07
N ASP A 52 11.32 1.04 27.23
CA ASP A 52 12.42 1.81 27.80
C ASP A 52 12.60 1.28 29.23
N GLY A 53 13.44 0.27 29.40
CA GLY A 53 13.49 -0.46 30.66
C GLY A 53 14.52 -1.57 30.80
N ASP A 54 15.57 -1.60 29.98
CA ASP A 54 16.87 -2.18 30.35
C ASP A 54 17.88 -1.62 29.33
N ASP A 55 18.84 -0.83 29.83
CA ASP A 55 20.04 -0.41 29.10
C ASP A 55 20.65 -1.64 28.39
N VAL A 56 20.48 -1.71 27.06
CA VAL A 56 21.37 -2.53 26.25
C VAL A 56 22.68 -1.77 26.22
N ASN A 57 23.50 -2.01 27.25
CA ASN A 57 24.90 -1.61 27.28
C ASN A 57 25.55 -2.13 25.99
N HIS A 58 25.72 -1.26 25.00
CA HIS A 58 26.61 -1.45 23.86
C HIS A 58 28.08 -1.33 24.32
N SER A 59 28.46 -1.96 25.44
CA SER A 59 29.85 -2.15 25.84
C SER A 59 30.28 -3.54 25.36
N THR A 60 30.67 -3.62 24.09
CA THR A 60 31.52 -4.69 23.60
C THR A 60 32.91 -4.52 24.20
N THR A 61 33.09 -5.02 25.41
CA THR A 61 34.41 -5.43 25.89
C THR A 61 34.36 -6.95 25.99
N ILE A 62 34.86 -7.61 24.94
CA ILE A 62 34.94 -9.07 24.88
C ILE A 62 36.17 -9.46 25.69
N ASP A 63 35.99 -9.75 26.98
CA ASP A 63 36.97 -10.54 27.72
C ASP A 63 36.66 -12.02 27.50
N SER A 64 37.53 -12.64 26.70
CA SER A 64 37.50 -14.05 26.37
C SER A 64 38.08 -14.86 27.53
N THR A 65 37.23 -15.47 28.37
CA THR A 65 37.42 -16.79 29.01
C THR A 65 36.37 -17.00 30.10
N GLU A 66 35.16 -17.41 29.73
CA GLU A 66 34.25 -18.09 30.67
C GLU A 66 33.23 -18.91 29.87
N GLU A 67 32.97 -20.13 30.32
CA GLU A 67 32.04 -21.08 29.69
C GLU A 67 30.69 -20.43 29.44
N LYS A 68 30.23 -20.43 28.17
CA LYS A 68 28.91 -19.94 27.77
C LYS A 68 27.81 -20.85 28.34
N THR A 69 27.47 -20.66 29.60
CA THR A 69 26.15 -21.02 30.09
C THR A 69 25.17 -20.02 29.50
N TYR A 70 24.42 -20.43 28.47
CA TYR A 70 23.33 -19.63 27.95
C TYR A 70 22.32 -19.42 29.09
N PRO A 71 22.11 -18.18 29.58
CA PRO A 71 21.04 -17.95 30.53
C PRO A 71 19.71 -18.30 29.84
N PRO A 72 18.71 -18.86 30.56
CA PRO A 72 17.39 -19.05 29.99
C PRO A 72 16.93 -17.71 29.43
N SER A 73 16.55 -17.68 28.14
CA SER A 73 16.15 -16.46 27.43
C SER A 73 15.14 -15.70 28.29
N LYS A 74 15.54 -14.55 28.83
CA LYS A 74 14.69 -13.67 29.64
C LYS A 74 13.43 -13.40 28.81
N GLU A 75 12.27 -13.89 29.25
CA GLU A 75 11.02 -13.73 28.49
C GLU A 75 10.73 -12.23 28.35
N VAL A 76 10.88 -11.72 27.13
CA VAL A 76 10.72 -10.30 26.82
C VAL A 76 9.24 -9.96 26.97
N ASN A 77 8.91 -9.03 27.87
CA ASN A 77 7.53 -8.60 28.04
C ASN A 77 7.16 -7.60 26.96
N TYR A 78 6.60 -8.08 25.85
CA TYR A 78 6.13 -7.20 24.79
C TYR A 78 4.87 -6.43 25.19
N LYS A 79 4.81 -5.17 24.75
CA LYS A 79 3.63 -4.31 24.84
C LYS A 79 3.22 -3.84 23.45
N LEU A 80 1.93 -3.85 23.21
CA LEU A 80 1.31 -3.43 21.95
C LEU A 80 0.40 -2.24 22.21
N ARG A 81 0.57 -1.15 21.46
CA ARG A 81 -0.32 0.02 21.48
C ARG A 81 -1.25 -0.02 20.29
N LYS A 82 -2.56 -0.01 20.54
CA LYS A 82 -3.54 0.15 19.46
C LYS A 82 -3.45 1.58 18.92
N LEU A 83 -3.13 1.73 17.63
CA LEU A 83 -2.83 3.03 17.02
C LEU A 83 -3.89 3.45 16.01
N VAL A 84 -4.35 2.54 15.18
CA VAL A 84 -5.53 2.77 14.30
C VAL A 84 -6.48 1.61 14.45
N SER A 85 -7.78 1.88 14.45
CA SER A 85 -8.77 0.84 14.21
C SER A 85 -10.00 1.32 13.48
N LYS A 86 -10.66 0.39 12.81
CA LYS A 86 -11.96 0.60 12.20
C LYS A 86 -12.92 -0.46 12.71
N HIS A 87 -14.05 -0.02 13.24
CA HIS A 87 -15.12 -0.86 13.75
C HIS A 87 -16.37 -0.68 12.92
N ASP A 88 -16.87 -1.76 12.35
CA ASP A 88 -18.10 -1.76 11.57
C ASP A 88 -18.24 -0.58 10.57
N ILE A 89 -19.43 0.04 10.48
CA ILE A 89 -19.75 1.24 9.71
C ILE A 89 -19.12 2.54 10.25
N HIS A 90 -18.34 2.49 11.33
CA HIS A 90 -17.76 3.70 11.92
C HIS A 90 -16.57 4.21 11.12
N GLN A 91 -16.29 5.50 11.31
CA GLN A 91 -15.07 6.11 10.78
C GLN A 91 -13.84 5.44 11.40
N THR A 92 -12.79 5.32 10.60
CA THR A 92 -11.52 4.81 11.09
C THR A 92 -10.97 5.78 12.13
N THR A 93 -10.63 5.25 13.30
CA THR A 93 -10.21 6.01 14.47
C THR A 93 -8.70 5.88 14.63
N VAL A 94 -8.02 7.03 14.70
CA VAL A 94 -6.63 7.11 15.15
C VAL A 94 -6.65 7.32 16.67
N HIS A 95 -6.11 6.37 17.41
CA HIS A 95 -6.15 6.38 18.87
C HIS A 95 -5.04 7.28 19.42
N THR A 96 -5.44 8.35 20.09
CA THR A 96 -4.52 9.23 20.84
C THR A 96 -4.30 8.74 22.26
N ASP A 97 -5.28 8.03 22.82
CA ASP A 97 -5.23 7.46 24.16
C ASP A 97 -4.63 6.06 24.10
N LEU A 98 -3.54 5.84 24.83
CA LEU A 98 -2.68 4.67 24.72
C LEU A 98 -3.34 3.43 25.34
N TYR A 99 -4.27 2.79 24.63
CA TYR A 99 -4.68 1.44 24.98
C TYR A 99 -3.51 0.48 24.74
N VAL A 100 -2.87 0.06 25.83
CA VAL A 100 -1.71 -0.84 25.82
C VAL A 100 -2.14 -2.25 26.21
N ILE A 101 -1.86 -3.21 25.35
CA ILE A 101 -1.97 -4.64 25.63
C ILE A 101 -0.60 -5.12 26.09
N ASP A 102 -0.56 -5.73 27.28
CA ASP A 102 0.64 -6.30 27.91
C ASP A 102 0.56 -7.82 27.84
N LYS A 103 1.59 -8.48 27.27
CA LYS A 103 1.63 -9.94 27.08
C LYS A 103 1.36 -10.69 28.38
N LYS A 104 1.95 -10.24 29.49
CA LYS A 104 1.81 -10.88 30.81
C LYS A 104 0.43 -10.71 31.44
N LYS A 105 -0.34 -9.72 31.01
CA LYS A 105 -1.63 -9.37 31.64
C LYS A 105 -2.84 -9.77 30.79
N ASN A 106 -2.64 -10.12 29.51
CA ASN A 106 -3.75 -10.29 28.59
C ASN A 106 -3.71 -11.61 27.83
N HIS A 107 -4.30 -12.65 28.42
CA HIS A 107 -4.40 -13.98 27.82
C HIS A 107 -5.31 -14.02 26.59
N LEU A 108 -6.27 -13.10 26.45
CA LEU A 108 -7.20 -13.10 25.33
C LEU A 108 -6.50 -12.72 24.01
N TYR A 109 -5.53 -11.80 24.10
CA TYR A 109 -4.80 -11.27 22.96
C TYR A 109 -3.40 -11.89 22.79
N TYR A 110 -3.14 -13.03 23.43
CA TYR A 110 -1.85 -13.72 23.38
C TYR A 110 -1.37 -14.01 21.93
N TYR A 111 -2.30 -14.35 21.04
CA TYR A 111 -2.02 -14.61 19.61
C TYR A 111 -1.38 -13.43 18.86
N LEU A 112 -1.61 -12.19 19.29
CA LEU A 112 -0.94 -11.02 18.71
C LEU A 112 0.57 -11.08 18.97
N PHE A 113 0.95 -11.58 20.14
CA PHE A 113 2.36 -11.72 20.53
C PHE A 113 3.03 -12.91 19.85
N ASP A 114 2.29 -14.00 19.58
CA ASP A 114 2.81 -15.10 18.74
C ASP A 114 3.20 -14.60 17.35
N VAL A 115 2.37 -13.76 16.73
CA VAL A 115 2.67 -13.15 15.42
C VAL A 115 3.82 -12.15 15.52
N LEU A 116 3.87 -11.36 16.59
CA LEU A 116 4.95 -10.41 16.83
C LEU A 116 6.31 -11.11 16.96
N GLU A 117 6.36 -12.24 17.66
CA GLU A 117 7.58 -13.00 17.93
C GLU A 117 8.00 -13.87 16.75
N SER A 118 7.03 -14.53 16.09
CA SER A 118 7.31 -15.45 14.99
C SER A 118 7.55 -14.74 13.67
N GLY A 119 6.98 -13.55 13.47
CA GLY A 119 7.00 -12.86 12.18
C GLY A 119 6.16 -13.53 11.10
N TYR A 120 5.27 -14.46 11.47
CA TYR A 120 4.38 -15.14 10.53
C TYR A 120 2.92 -14.77 10.77
N SER A 121 2.15 -14.71 9.67
CA SER A 121 0.71 -14.49 9.76
C SER A 121 -0.01 -15.69 10.39
N LEU A 122 -1.04 -15.42 11.19
CA LEU A 122 -1.82 -16.45 11.88
C LEU A 122 -3.31 -16.28 11.57
N VAL A 123 -4.01 -17.41 11.44
CA VAL A 123 -5.48 -17.45 11.45
C VAL A 123 -5.91 -18.12 12.75
N ASN A 124 -6.72 -17.43 13.57
CA ASN A 124 -7.16 -17.95 14.86
C ASN A 124 -8.68 -17.77 15.07
N CYS A 125 -9.24 -18.47 16.05
CA CYS A 125 -10.62 -18.33 16.48
C CYS A 125 -10.69 -18.00 17.97
N ILE A 126 -11.17 -16.82 18.32
CA ILE A 126 -11.16 -16.30 19.69
C ILE A 126 -12.56 -15.80 20.02
N LEU A 127 -13.16 -16.34 21.09
CA LEU A 127 -14.54 -16.02 21.51
C LEU A 127 -15.56 -16.11 20.36
N GLY A 128 -15.40 -17.09 19.47
CA GLY A 128 -16.27 -17.30 18.31
C GLY A 128 -16.04 -16.33 17.14
N ARG A 129 -15.10 -15.38 17.25
CA ARG A 129 -14.65 -14.51 16.15
C ARG A 129 -13.44 -15.10 15.46
N LYS A 130 -13.29 -14.83 14.16
CA LYS A 130 -12.15 -15.30 13.36
C LYS A 130 -11.18 -14.17 13.16
N HIS A 131 -9.92 -14.41 13.50
CA HIS A 131 -8.87 -13.40 13.41
C HIS A 131 -7.90 -13.81 12.32
N TYR A 132 -7.60 -12.88 11.43
CA TYR A 132 -6.43 -12.94 10.58
C TYR A 132 -5.44 -11.89 11.07
N THR A 133 -4.29 -12.36 11.56
CA THR A 133 -3.31 -11.53 12.23
C THR A 133 -2.03 -11.52 11.42
N PHE A 134 -1.56 -10.33 11.08
CA PHE A 134 -0.49 -10.11 10.13
C PHE A 134 0.67 -9.34 10.77
N PRO A 135 1.91 -9.82 10.65
CA PRO A 135 3.09 -9.13 11.17
C PRO A 135 3.40 -7.93 10.28
N PHE A 136 3.53 -6.75 10.87
CA PHE A 136 3.92 -5.55 10.16
C PHE A 136 5.41 -5.31 10.39
N THR A 137 6.21 -5.48 9.33
CA THR A 137 7.68 -5.40 9.38
C THR A 137 8.21 -4.10 8.79
N ASP A 138 9.41 -3.72 9.22
CA ASP A 138 10.21 -2.68 8.56
C ASP A 138 11.07 -3.26 7.42
N CYS A 139 11.85 -2.39 6.77
CA CYS A 139 12.77 -2.71 5.68
C CYS A 139 13.94 -3.63 6.09
N ASN A 140 14.12 -3.89 7.39
CA ASN A 140 15.09 -4.84 7.93
C ASN A 140 14.43 -6.18 8.32
N ASN A 141 13.18 -6.41 7.91
CA ASN A 141 12.36 -7.57 8.28
C ASN A 141 12.09 -7.69 9.79
N LYS A 142 12.26 -6.61 10.56
CA LYS A 142 11.93 -6.61 11.99
C LYS A 142 10.45 -6.28 12.16
N VAL A 143 9.74 -7.08 12.96
CA VAL A 143 8.32 -6.85 13.24
C VAL A 143 8.16 -5.62 14.14
N ILE A 144 7.59 -4.56 13.58
CA ILE A 144 7.36 -3.27 14.23
C ILE A 144 5.95 -3.11 14.78
N GLY A 145 5.03 -3.97 14.35
CA GLY A 145 3.65 -3.98 14.79
C GLY A 145 2.89 -5.18 14.26
N VAL A 146 1.60 -5.25 14.57
CA VAL A 146 0.71 -6.33 14.16
C VAL A 146 -0.60 -5.73 13.68
N ILE A 147 -1.09 -6.20 12.54
CA ILE A 147 -2.43 -5.87 12.05
C ILE A 147 -3.35 -7.04 12.38
N ASP A 148 -4.40 -6.79 13.14
CA ASP A 148 -5.41 -7.80 13.43
C ASP A 148 -6.71 -7.49 12.70
N VAL A 149 -7.21 -8.49 11.97
CA VAL A 149 -8.46 -8.42 11.21
C VAL A 149 -9.44 -9.42 11.80
N CYS A 150 -10.31 -8.92 12.68
CA CYS A 150 -11.39 -9.67 13.30
C CYS A 150 -12.60 -9.72 12.36
N CYS A 151 -13.03 -10.93 12.02
CA CYS A 151 -14.14 -11.24 11.13
C CYS A 151 -15.24 -12.02 11.87
N LEU A 152 -16.50 -11.86 11.43
CA LEU A 152 -17.61 -12.64 12.00
C LEU A 152 -17.50 -14.13 11.62
N ASN A 153 -17.06 -14.40 10.39
CA ASN A 153 -16.86 -15.75 9.83
C ASN A 153 -15.48 -15.90 9.18
N PHE A 154 -15.05 -17.13 8.90
CA PHE A 154 -13.82 -17.36 8.14
C PHE A 154 -13.91 -16.75 6.74
N LEU A 155 -12.87 -16.04 6.34
CA LEU A 155 -12.71 -15.63 4.96
C LEU A 155 -12.42 -16.86 4.10
N ASN A 156 -13.07 -16.95 2.93
CA ASN A 156 -12.70 -17.97 1.96
C ASN A 156 -11.29 -17.68 1.41
N LYS A 157 -10.68 -18.66 0.74
CA LYS A 157 -9.31 -18.57 0.22
C LYS A 157 -9.07 -17.30 -0.61
N HIS A 158 -10.01 -16.92 -1.47
CA HIS A 158 -9.87 -15.73 -2.33
C HIS A 158 -9.91 -14.42 -1.55
N LYS A 159 -10.80 -14.30 -0.56
CA LYS A 159 -10.87 -13.12 0.31
C LYS A 159 -9.65 -13.02 1.22
N LEU A 160 -9.13 -14.15 1.69
CA LEU A 160 -7.91 -14.20 2.48
C LEU A 160 -6.67 -13.81 1.65
N ASP A 161 -6.56 -14.31 0.42
CA ASP A 161 -5.48 -13.94 -0.51
C ASP A 161 -5.52 -12.44 -0.85
N TYR A 162 -6.71 -11.91 -1.13
CA TYR A 162 -6.92 -10.47 -1.32
C TYR A 162 -6.48 -9.67 -0.09
N LEU A 163 -6.89 -10.09 1.11
CA LEU A 163 -6.52 -9.41 2.36
C LEU A 163 -5.01 -9.44 2.59
N HIS A 164 -4.38 -10.61 2.46
CA HIS A 164 -2.94 -10.77 2.64
C HIS A 164 -2.16 -9.87 1.67
N LYS A 165 -2.49 -9.92 0.37
CA LYS A 165 -1.87 -9.05 -0.65
C LYS A 165 -2.08 -7.56 -0.39
N SER A 166 -3.26 -7.18 0.13
CA SER A 166 -3.54 -5.80 0.50
C SER A 166 -2.60 -5.31 1.62
N LEU A 167 -2.35 -6.16 2.62
CA LEU A 167 -1.49 -5.84 3.75
C LEU A 167 0.00 -5.82 3.38
N ILE A 168 0.42 -6.61 2.40
CA ILE A 168 1.78 -6.53 1.82
C ILE A 168 2.01 -5.17 1.17
N HIS A 169 1.09 -4.68 0.33
CA HIS A 169 1.21 -3.34 -0.28
C HIS A 169 1.28 -2.22 0.77
N PHE A 170 0.68 -2.46 1.93
CA PHE A 170 0.76 -1.53 3.04
C PHE A 170 2.16 -1.53 3.71
N GLN A 171 2.83 -2.69 3.81
CA GLN A 171 4.24 -2.75 4.24
C GLN A 171 5.16 -2.05 3.24
N GLU A 172 4.97 -2.28 1.94
CA GLU A 172 5.73 -1.58 0.89
C GLU A 172 5.60 -0.06 1.01
N GLY A 173 4.38 0.43 1.27
CA GLY A 173 4.16 1.86 1.51
C GLY A 173 4.90 2.40 2.74
N TYR A 174 5.07 1.58 3.78
CA TYR A 174 5.84 1.95 4.96
C TYR A 174 7.35 2.01 4.69
N GLU A 175 7.89 1.09 3.90
CA GLU A 175 9.30 1.18 3.47
C GLU A 175 9.58 2.49 2.75
N GLN A 176 8.68 2.90 1.86
CA GLN A 176 8.78 4.16 1.12
C GLN A 176 8.68 5.38 2.05
N LEU A 177 7.85 5.29 3.10
CA LEU A 177 7.75 6.32 4.13
C LEU A 177 9.04 6.45 4.96
N VAL A 178 9.67 5.33 5.32
CA VAL A 178 10.93 5.32 6.07
C VAL A 178 12.06 5.88 5.22
N ILE A 179 12.12 5.54 3.93
CA ILE A 179 13.06 6.14 2.96
C ILE A 179 12.84 7.66 2.87
N TYR A 180 11.59 8.10 2.79
CA TYR A 180 11.24 9.53 2.69
C TYR A 180 11.62 10.34 3.94
N THR A 181 11.31 9.82 5.13
CA THR A 181 11.53 10.54 6.40
C THR A 181 12.94 10.36 6.95
N GLY A 182 13.67 9.34 6.49
CA GLY A 182 14.97 8.93 7.00
C GLY A 182 14.92 8.33 8.41
N VAL A 183 13.73 8.17 9.00
CA VAL A 183 13.54 7.75 10.40
C VAL A 183 12.38 6.76 10.48
N ASP A 184 12.64 5.60 11.07
CA ASP A 184 11.60 4.61 11.33
C ASP A 184 10.70 5.02 12.51
N THR A 185 9.62 4.28 12.74
CA THR A 185 8.67 4.59 13.83
C THR A 185 9.21 4.36 15.24
N TYR A 186 10.33 3.66 15.38
CA TYR A 186 11.09 3.50 16.62
C TYR A 186 12.10 4.61 16.87
N GLY A 187 12.32 5.51 15.90
CA GLY A 187 13.32 6.55 16.00
C GLY A 187 14.74 6.08 15.65
N GLN A 188 14.88 5.02 14.88
CA GLN A 188 16.16 4.63 14.30
C GLN A 188 16.33 5.34 12.95
N TYR A 189 17.52 5.89 12.71
CA TYR A 189 17.86 6.43 11.40
C TYR A 189 17.97 5.28 10.41
N ASN A 190 17.38 5.48 9.23
CA ASN A 190 17.64 4.59 8.12
C ASN A 190 18.99 4.98 7.51
N ASN A 191 20.02 4.16 7.72
CA ASN A 191 21.31 4.33 7.06
C ASN A 191 21.16 3.90 5.59
N ALA A 192 20.65 4.80 4.75
CA ALA A 192 20.52 4.56 3.31
C ALA A 192 21.85 4.16 2.63
N ASP A 193 22.99 4.47 3.25
CA ASP A 193 24.33 4.12 2.77
C ASP A 193 24.64 2.61 2.88
N GLU A 194 24.00 1.85 3.78
CA GLU A 194 24.22 0.39 3.87
C GLU A 194 23.46 -0.40 2.79
N TYR A 195 22.34 0.13 2.30
CA TYR A 195 21.55 -0.52 1.24
C TYR A 195 22.21 -0.43 -0.14
N ASN A 196 23.00 0.61 -0.39
CA ASN A 196 23.79 0.75 -1.62
C ASN A 196 24.98 -0.23 -1.71
N ILE A 197 25.33 -0.91 -0.60
CA ILE A 197 26.47 -1.86 -0.58
C ILE A 197 25.99 -3.28 -0.88
N ILE A 198 24.73 -3.62 -0.58
CA ILE A 198 24.21 -4.98 -0.84
C ILE A 198 23.78 -5.15 -2.31
N SER A 199 23.28 -4.10 -2.97
CA SER A 199 22.91 -4.17 -4.40
C SER A 199 24.11 -4.05 -5.37
N LYS A 200 25.28 -3.62 -4.89
CA LYS A 200 26.49 -3.43 -5.73
C LYS A 200 27.38 -4.66 -5.88
N ASN A 201 27.03 -5.80 -5.28
CA ASN A 201 27.81 -7.04 -5.42
C ASN A 201 27.21 -8.06 -6.41
N GLN A 202 26.28 -7.64 -7.27
CA GLN A 202 25.90 -8.43 -8.45
C GLN A 202 26.26 -7.65 -9.71
N GLU A 203 27.43 -7.99 -10.24
CA GLU A 203 27.94 -7.73 -11.60
C GLU A 203 27.80 -6.29 -12.12
N GLU A 204 28.85 -5.50 -11.84
CA GLU A 204 29.26 -4.40 -12.71
C GLU A 204 29.44 -4.94 -14.14
N THR A 205 28.46 -4.66 -14.99
CA THR A 205 28.72 -4.44 -16.41
C THR A 205 28.37 -2.99 -16.70
N GLU A 206 29.38 -2.20 -17.05
CA GLU A 206 29.29 -0.79 -17.40
C GLU A 206 28.19 -0.53 -18.44
N ILE A 207 27.09 0.09 -18.02
CA ILE A 207 26.27 0.90 -18.90
C ILE A 207 26.01 2.23 -18.18
N ASN A 208 26.89 3.19 -18.42
CA ASN A 208 26.58 4.61 -18.24
C ASN A 208 25.49 5.00 -19.25
N SER A 209 24.23 4.86 -18.85
CA SER A 209 23.11 5.54 -19.49
C SER A 209 22.16 6.03 -18.42
N GLN A 210 22.09 7.36 -18.26
CA GLN A 210 20.97 8.12 -17.72
C GLN A 210 19.94 7.28 -16.95
N ILE A 211 20.24 6.97 -15.69
CA ILE A 211 19.20 6.58 -14.75
C ILE A 211 18.54 7.91 -14.37
N GLU A 212 17.48 8.28 -15.09
CA GLU A 212 16.47 9.15 -14.50
C GLU A 212 16.08 8.48 -13.18
N GLU A 213 16.39 9.13 -12.05
CA GLU A 213 15.85 8.72 -10.75
C GLU A 213 14.33 8.75 -10.89
N VAL A 214 13.73 7.59 -11.14
CA VAL A 214 12.28 7.42 -11.19
C VAL A 214 11.79 7.86 -9.81
N LYS A 215 11.19 9.05 -9.75
CA LYS A 215 10.62 9.57 -8.50
C LYS A 215 9.69 8.49 -7.94
N PRO A 216 9.82 8.12 -6.65
CA PRO A 216 8.95 7.14 -6.06
C PRO A 216 7.49 7.56 -6.27
N ASP A 217 6.63 6.63 -6.69
CA ASP A 217 5.21 6.87 -6.90
C ASP A 217 4.51 7.52 -5.69
N TRP A 218 5.13 7.48 -4.50
CA TRP A 218 4.62 7.99 -3.23
C TRP A 218 4.87 9.47 -2.98
N ILE A 219 5.59 10.17 -3.86
CA ILE A 219 6.02 11.56 -3.67
C ILE A 219 5.36 12.48 -4.71
N ASP A 220 4.80 13.61 -4.27
CA ASP A 220 4.18 14.62 -5.15
C ASP A 220 5.20 15.53 -5.85
N GLU A 221 4.70 16.43 -6.71
CA GLU A 221 5.52 17.43 -7.42
C GLU A 221 6.30 18.36 -6.46
N ASN A 222 5.86 18.50 -5.21
CA ASN A 222 6.46 19.33 -4.16
C ASN A 222 7.36 18.54 -3.20
N ASN A 223 7.75 17.31 -3.55
CA ASN A 223 8.53 16.42 -2.70
C ASN A 223 7.84 16.07 -1.36
N LYS A 224 6.51 15.97 -1.35
CA LYS A 224 5.73 15.53 -0.19
C LYS A 224 5.25 14.10 -0.36
N PHE A 225 5.42 13.30 0.68
CA PHE A 225 4.86 11.95 0.73
C PHE A 225 3.32 12.01 0.73
N ILE A 226 2.67 11.17 -0.08
CA ILE A 226 1.22 11.12 -0.24
C ILE A 226 0.69 9.78 0.31
N PRO A 227 0.25 9.72 1.59
CA PRO A 227 -0.28 8.49 2.18
C PRO A 227 -1.42 7.85 1.36
N LYS A 228 -2.29 8.70 0.77
CA LYS A 228 -3.45 8.29 -0.01
C LYS A 228 -3.13 7.47 -1.26
N ILE A 229 -1.88 7.44 -1.71
CA ILE A 229 -1.44 6.62 -2.84
C ILE A 229 -1.59 5.12 -2.57
N ILE A 230 -1.64 4.71 -1.30
CA ILE A 230 -2.00 3.34 -0.93
C ILE A 230 -3.31 2.90 -1.58
N VAL A 231 -4.29 3.79 -1.71
CA VAL A 231 -5.58 3.49 -2.37
C VAL A 231 -5.38 3.14 -3.85
N LYS A 232 -4.50 3.86 -4.56
CA LYS A 232 -4.20 3.57 -5.97
C LYS A 232 -3.47 2.23 -6.10
N LYS A 233 -2.51 1.95 -5.23
CA LYS A 233 -1.78 0.67 -5.21
C LYS A 233 -2.73 -0.50 -4.93
N LEU A 234 -3.62 -0.37 -3.94
CA LEU A 234 -4.65 -1.37 -3.64
C LEU A 234 -5.65 -1.55 -4.79
N ALA A 235 -6.03 -0.48 -5.49
CA ALA A 235 -6.89 -0.56 -6.67
C ALA A 235 -6.22 -1.30 -7.84
N LYS A 236 -4.94 -1.01 -8.10
CA LYS A 236 -4.15 -1.74 -9.11
C LYS A 236 -4.02 -3.22 -8.77
N MET A 237 -3.75 -3.53 -7.51
CA MET A 237 -3.71 -4.91 -7.02
C MET A 237 -5.08 -5.61 -7.18
N GLU A 238 -6.18 -4.97 -6.78
CA GLU A 238 -7.54 -5.51 -6.95
C GLU A 238 -7.83 -5.80 -8.43
N LEU A 239 -7.51 -4.85 -9.31
CA LEU A 239 -7.68 -5.02 -10.75
C LEU A 239 -6.85 -6.19 -11.28
N SER A 240 -5.57 -6.29 -10.92
CA SER A 240 -4.71 -7.41 -11.31
C SER A 240 -5.31 -8.77 -10.89
N LEU A 241 -5.81 -8.86 -9.65
CA LEU A 241 -6.47 -10.07 -9.15
C LEU A 241 -7.77 -10.41 -9.88
N LEU A 242 -8.53 -9.40 -10.31
CA LEU A 242 -9.73 -9.58 -11.12
C LEU A 242 -9.37 -10.02 -12.54
N THR A 243 -8.37 -9.42 -13.15
CA THR A 243 -7.93 -9.77 -14.50
C THR A 243 -7.36 -11.18 -14.58
N LEU A 244 -6.67 -11.66 -13.55
CA LEU A 244 -6.21 -13.05 -13.46
C LEU A 244 -7.34 -14.09 -13.50
N LYS A 245 -8.59 -13.70 -13.21
CA LYS A 245 -9.76 -14.59 -13.33
C LYS A 245 -10.36 -14.59 -14.73
N ILE A 246 -9.97 -13.66 -15.58
CA ILE A 246 -10.44 -13.57 -16.96
C ILE A 246 -9.56 -14.49 -17.80
N ASP A 247 -10.14 -15.62 -18.21
CA ASP A 247 -9.49 -16.53 -19.14
C ASP A 247 -9.16 -15.78 -20.46
N LYS A 248 -7.92 -15.94 -20.93
CA LYS A 248 -7.48 -15.42 -22.23
C LYS A 248 -8.33 -15.93 -23.39
N ASP A 249 -8.91 -17.12 -23.23
CA ASP A 249 -9.78 -17.76 -24.19
C ASP A 249 -11.27 -17.51 -23.89
N LEU A 250 -11.64 -16.73 -22.85
CA LEU A 250 -13.03 -16.47 -22.44
C LEU A 250 -13.89 -16.07 -23.63
N PHE A 251 -13.46 -15.03 -24.35
CA PHE A 251 -14.19 -14.50 -25.49
C PHE A 251 -14.27 -15.49 -26.66
N ARG A 252 -13.19 -16.22 -26.93
CA ARG A 252 -13.17 -17.29 -27.94
C ARG A 252 -14.12 -18.42 -27.55
N ASN A 253 -14.16 -18.78 -26.28
CA ASN A 253 -15.00 -19.85 -25.74
C ASN A 253 -16.49 -19.46 -25.79
N ILE A 254 -16.85 -18.22 -25.44
CA ILE A 254 -18.23 -17.73 -25.57
C ILE A 254 -18.71 -17.89 -27.02
N LYS A 255 -17.88 -17.50 -28.00
CA LYS A 255 -18.19 -17.61 -29.42
C LYS A 255 -18.23 -19.06 -29.91
N ARG A 256 -17.20 -19.85 -29.59
CA ARG A 256 -17.02 -21.24 -30.07
C ARG A 256 -18.08 -22.19 -29.52
N TYR A 257 -18.47 -22.01 -28.26
CA TYR A 257 -19.47 -22.85 -27.61
C TYR A 257 -20.88 -22.25 -27.66
N GLU A 258 -21.07 -21.17 -28.42
CA GLU A 258 -22.36 -20.47 -28.57
C GLU A 258 -23.04 -20.20 -27.21
N ILE A 259 -22.23 -19.75 -26.23
CA ILE A 259 -22.73 -19.48 -24.88
C ILE A 259 -23.74 -18.34 -24.96
N GLN A 260 -24.97 -18.61 -24.54
CA GLN A 260 -26.02 -17.59 -24.48
C GLN A 260 -25.75 -16.65 -23.30
N LEU A 261 -25.55 -15.37 -23.59
CA LEU A 261 -25.29 -14.35 -22.59
C LEU A 261 -26.60 -13.70 -22.16
N CYS A 262 -26.75 -13.45 -20.86
CA CYS A 262 -27.84 -12.62 -20.37
C CYS A 262 -27.55 -11.13 -20.58
N ASN A 263 -28.58 -10.29 -20.50
CA ASN A 263 -28.43 -8.85 -20.76
C ASN A 263 -27.33 -8.19 -19.92
N SER A 264 -27.23 -8.51 -18.63
CA SER A 264 -26.18 -7.95 -17.76
C SER A 264 -24.76 -8.32 -18.20
N GLU A 265 -24.56 -9.53 -18.72
CA GLU A 265 -23.26 -9.96 -19.24
C GLU A 265 -22.94 -9.25 -20.56
N ILE A 266 -23.93 -9.09 -21.44
CA ILE A 266 -23.80 -8.30 -22.67
C ILE A 266 -23.40 -6.86 -22.33
N TYR A 267 -24.09 -6.22 -21.37
CA TYR A 267 -23.76 -4.87 -20.92
C TYR A 267 -22.33 -4.77 -20.37
N LEU A 268 -21.92 -5.72 -19.52
CA LEU A 268 -20.59 -5.73 -18.92
C LEU A 268 -19.50 -5.89 -19.98
N LEU A 269 -19.63 -6.90 -20.85
CA LEU A 269 -18.66 -7.18 -21.90
C LEU A 269 -18.58 -6.01 -22.88
N TRP A 270 -19.71 -5.41 -23.27
CA TRP A 270 -19.71 -4.25 -24.15
C TRP A 270 -19.05 -3.04 -23.50
N THR A 271 -19.28 -2.80 -22.20
CA THR A 271 -18.61 -1.72 -21.46
C THR A 271 -17.09 -1.89 -21.48
N VAL A 272 -16.62 -3.11 -21.27
CA VAL A 272 -15.19 -3.45 -21.36
C VAL A 272 -14.67 -3.23 -22.79
N ILE A 273 -15.38 -3.73 -23.81
CA ILE A 273 -15.01 -3.54 -25.22
C ILE A 273 -14.89 -2.04 -25.55
N LEU A 274 -15.86 -1.22 -25.17
CA LEU A 274 -15.84 0.23 -25.42
C LEU A 274 -14.72 0.94 -24.66
N LEU A 275 -14.37 0.47 -23.45
CA LEU A 275 -13.28 1.02 -22.67
C LEU A 275 -11.94 0.90 -23.41
N PHE A 276 -11.71 -0.25 -24.05
CA PHE A 276 -10.46 -0.57 -24.76
C PHE A 276 -10.52 -0.31 -26.27
N ASN A 277 -11.72 -0.10 -26.82
CA ASN A 277 -11.93 0.05 -28.26
C ASN A 277 -13.04 1.07 -28.57
N ARG A 278 -12.69 2.35 -28.38
CA ARG A 278 -13.64 3.48 -28.47
C ARG A 278 -14.27 3.68 -29.86
N SER A 279 -13.70 3.11 -30.92
CA SER A 279 -14.22 3.24 -32.29
C SER A 279 -15.49 2.40 -32.56
N GLN A 280 -15.88 1.52 -31.64
CA GLN A 280 -17.09 0.69 -31.70
C GLN A 280 -18.35 1.39 -31.12
N GLY A 281 -18.23 2.65 -30.69
CA GLY A 281 -19.27 3.38 -29.94
C GLY A 281 -20.60 3.61 -30.67
N ASP A 282 -20.64 3.45 -32.00
CA ASP A 282 -21.82 3.70 -32.82
C ASP A 282 -22.70 2.45 -33.09
N GLU A 283 -22.25 1.25 -32.68
CA GLU A 283 -23.01 0.02 -32.86
C GLU A 283 -24.02 -0.22 -31.71
N SER A 284 -25.16 -0.86 -32.03
CA SER A 284 -26.18 -1.19 -31.05
C SER A 284 -25.70 -2.27 -30.06
N LEU A 285 -26.04 -2.12 -28.77
CA LEU A 285 -25.63 -3.05 -27.72
C LEU A 285 -26.38 -4.39 -27.84
N ASN A 286 -25.80 -5.39 -28.48
CA ASN A 286 -26.36 -6.74 -28.57
C ASN A 286 -25.27 -7.83 -28.72
N GLN A 287 -25.65 -9.09 -28.47
CA GLN A 287 -24.75 -10.24 -28.54
C GLN A 287 -24.21 -10.50 -29.95
N GLU A 288 -24.99 -10.22 -31.00
CA GLU A 288 -24.54 -10.39 -32.39
C GLU A 288 -23.32 -9.50 -32.71
N ASN A 289 -23.32 -8.26 -32.23
CA ASN A 289 -22.21 -7.34 -32.45
C ASN A 289 -20.96 -7.77 -31.68
N ILE A 290 -21.10 -8.32 -30.48
CA ILE A 290 -19.97 -8.95 -29.75
C ILE A 290 -19.37 -10.11 -30.59
N PHE A 291 -20.20 -10.92 -31.25
CA PHE A 291 -19.74 -12.06 -32.03
C PHE A 291 -19.15 -11.70 -33.40
N LYS A 292 -19.43 -10.50 -33.92
CA LYS A 292 -18.80 -9.95 -35.13
C LYS A 292 -17.34 -9.55 -34.92
N LEU A 293 -16.92 -9.35 -33.67
CA LEU A 293 -15.53 -9.01 -33.37
C LEU A 293 -14.58 -10.13 -33.82
N SER A 294 -13.46 -9.74 -34.42
CA SER A 294 -12.44 -10.68 -34.87
C SER A 294 -11.68 -11.28 -33.69
N ASP A 295 -11.18 -12.50 -33.83
CA ASP A 295 -10.41 -13.17 -32.77
C ASP A 295 -9.16 -12.37 -32.37
N SER A 296 -8.55 -11.63 -33.32
CA SER A 296 -7.43 -10.71 -33.06
C SER A 296 -7.83 -9.52 -32.18
N MET A 297 -9.03 -8.97 -32.38
CA MET A 297 -9.55 -7.85 -31.59
C MET A 297 -9.90 -8.30 -30.18
N MET A 298 -10.46 -9.51 -30.03
CA MET A 298 -10.74 -10.09 -28.72
C MET A 298 -9.45 -10.40 -27.93
N ALA A 299 -8.41 -10.89 -28.60
CA ALA A 299 -7.10 -11.10 -27.99
C ALA A 299 -6.47 -9.76 -27.55
N GLY A 300 -6.52 -8.73 -28.40
CA GLY A 300 -6.03 -7.39 -28.06
C GLY A 300 -6.79 -6.75 -26.90
N ILE A 301 -8.09 -6.99 -26.77
CA ILE A 301 -8.88 -6.55 -25.60
C ILE A 301 -8.42 -7.27 -24.33
N HIS A 302 -8.17 -8.58 -24.39
CA HIS A 302 -7.65 -9.32 -23.23
C HIS A 302 -6.29 -8.78 -22.77
N GLU A 303 -5.35 -8.61 -23.70
CA GLU A 303 -4.04 -8.00 -23.43
C GLU A 303 -4.20 -6.59 -22.83
N SER A 304 -5.11 -5.78 -23.39
CA SER A 304 -5.36 -4.43 -22.88
C SER A 304 -5.97 -4.40 -21.48
N ILE A 305 -6.78 -5.41 -21.09
CA ILE A 305 -7.32 -5.52 -19.72
C ILE A 305 -6.20 -5.86 -18.72
N VAL A 306 -5.22 -6.67 -19.13
CA VAL A 306 -4.07 -7.05 -18.29
C VAL A 306 -3.20 -5.84 -17.99
N ASP A 307 -2.93 -5.01 -18.99
CA ASP A 307 -2.07 -3.84 -18.88
C ASP A 307 -2.84 -2.54 -18.54
N TYR A 308 -4.14 -2.65 -18.21
CA TYR A 308 -4.96 -1.49 -17.93
C TYR A 308 -4.54 -0.80 -16.63
N ASP A 309 -4.09 0.45 -16.74
CA ASP A 309 -3.93 1.34 -15.60
C ASP A 309 -5.12 2.33 -15.52
N PRO A 310 -6.03 2.18 -14.55
CA PRO A 310 -7.20 3.05 -14.41
C PRO A 310 -6.83 4.50 -14.07
N PHE A 311 -5.56 4.77 -13.71
CA PHE A 311 -5.07 6.09 -13.32
C PHE A 311 -4.32 6.82 -14.44
N VAL A 312 -4.08 6.20 -15.61
CA VAL A 312 -3.49 6.89 -16.78
C VAL A 312 -4.37 8.04 -17.26
N GLY A 313 -5.69 7.90 -17.12
CA GLY A 313 -6.65 8.97 -17.42
C GLY A 313 -6.54 10.19 -16.48
N GLU A 314 -6.10 10.02 -15.24
CA GLU A 314 -5.84 11.16 -14.33
C GLU A 314 -4.65 11.99 -14.81
N GLN A 315 -3.57 11.36 -15.28
CA GLN A 315 -2.45 12.09 -15.87
C GLN A 315 -2.86 12.85 -17.13
N GLN A 316 -3.69 12.24 -18.00
CA GLN A 316 -4.20 12.93 -19.20
C GLN A 316 -5.18 14.06 -18.87
N LEU A 317 -6.04 13.90 -17.85
CA LEU A 317 -6.94 14.97 -17.36
C LEU A 317 -6.16 16.11 -16.71
N ILE A 318 -5.16 15.80 -15.88
CA ILE A 318 -4.28 16.80 -15.26
C ILE A 318 -3.48 17.54 -16.33
N THR A 319 -2.92 16.81 -17.32
CA THR A 319 -2.15 17.41 -18.43
C THR A 319 -3.06 18.25 -19.33
N SER A 320 -4.27 17.79 -19.63
CA SER A 320 -5.28 18.55 -20.39
C SER A 320 -5.74 19.81 -19.65
N GLN A 321 -5.95 19.72 -18.32
CA GLN A 321 -6.30 20.87 -17.50
C GLN A 321 -5.15 21.87 -17.36
N LYS A 322 -3.91 21.38 -17.21
CA LYS A 322 -2.69 22.20 -17.18
C LYS A 322 -2.43 22.88 -18.54
N SER A 323 -2.64 22.16 -19.64
CA SER A 323 -2.60 22.71 -21.01
C SER A 323 -3.64 23.80 -21.20
N ARG A 324 -4.90 23.56 -20.79
CA ARG A 324 -5.96 24.57 -20.84
C ARG A 324 -5.66 25.79 -19.97
N LEU A 325 -5.09 25.60 -18.80
CA LEU A 325 -4.66 26.69 -17.93
C LEU A 325 -3.54 27.51 -18.57
N ASN A 326 -2.55 26.84 -19.17
CA ASN A 326 -1.47 27.52 -19.89
C ASN A 326 -1.98 28.28 -21.11
N GLU A 327 -2.90 27.72 -21.90
CA GLU A 327 -3.56 28.43 -23.01
C GLU A 327 -4.33 29.67 -22.53
N ILE A 328 -5.01 29.59 -21.37
CA ILE A 328 -5.71 30.74 -20.77
C ILE A 328 -4.71 31.79 -20.27
N TYR A 329 -3.54 31.39 -19.74
CA TYR A 329 -2.51 32.33 -19.31
C TYR A 329 -1.79 33.00 -20.47
N GLU A 330 -1.42 32.24 -21.51
CA GLU A 330 -0.78 32.77 -22.72
C GLU A 330 -1.72 33.68 -23.51
N SER A 331 -3.00 33.32 -23.63
CA SER A 331 -4.00 34.20 -24.25
C SER A 331 -4.25 35.49 -23.46
N LYS A 332 -4.15 35.48 -22.13
CA LYS A 332 -4.24 36.71 -21.31
C LYS A 332 -2.98 37.57 -21.42
N LEU A 333 -1.81 36.98 -21.57
CA LEU A 333 -0.55 37.69 -21.82
C LEU A 333 -0.57 38.36 -23.20
N SER A 334 -1.04 37.67 -24.25
CA SER A 334 -1.17 38.24 -25.59
C SER A 334 -2.20 39.36 -25.67
N ILE A 335 -3.31 39.26 -24.93
CA ILE A 335 -4.32 40.33 -24.85
C ILE A 335 -3.76 41.58 -24.14
N ASN A 336 -2.91 41.42 -23.13
CA ASN A 336 -2.27 42.55 -22.47
C ASN A 336 -1.17 43.20 -23.34
N GLU A 337 -0.41 42.42 -24.12
CA GLU A 337 0.56 42.98 -25.08
C GLU A 337 -0.12 43.73 -26.23
N GLU A 338 -1.29 43.29 -26.71
CA GLU A 338 -2.08 44.05 -27.70
C GLU A 338 -2.73 45.31 -27.10
N LEU A 339 -3.14 45.29 -25.83
CA LEU A 339 -3.69 46.48 -25.15
C LEU A 339 -2.62 47.55 -24.86
N ASP A 340 -1.39 47.14 -24.55
CA ASP A 340 -0.26 48.07 -24.38
C ASP A 340 0.22 48.67 -25.71
N LEU A 341 -0.01 48.00 -26.85
CA LEU A 341 0.26 48.51 -28.20
C LEU A 341 -0.82 49.46 -28.74
N VAL A 342 -2.02 49.45 -28.16
CA VAL A 342 -3.13 50.37 -28.53
C VAL A 342 -3.11 51.65 -27.66
N LEU A 343 -2.27 51.70 -26.62
CA LEU A 343 -2.14 52.83 -25.69
C LEU A 343 -0.84 53.66 -25.84
N PHE A 344 -0.09 53.50 -26.93
CA PHE A 344 1.06 54.36 -27.28
C PHE A 344 0.90 55.11 -28.61
#